data_AF-A0A946QKE5-F1
#
_entry.id   AF-A0A946QKE5-F1
#
_cell.length_a   1.000
_cell.length_b   1.000
_cell.length_c   1.000
_cell.angle_alpha   90.00
_cell.angle_beta   90.00
_cell.angle_gamma   90.00
#
_symmetry.space_group_name_H-M   'P 1'
#
loop_
_entity.id
_entity.type
_entity.pdbx_description
1 polymer ?
#
loop_
_entity_poly.entity_id
_entity_poly.type
_entity_poly.pdbx_seq_one_letter_code
_entity_poly.pdbx_strand_id
1 'polypeptide(L)'
;MNPFSSSASRKALQHATLALGAMSLVFVVYGFSKDGGEHLEGRLLPSQMQQQETKWVTIDAKAIMSGTTIPQNTNVIIHIPEEVTRITRRVLLSRKGDTVRYWGYCFPHENQDNTVRNRNGFPGDLFLSEAEREARRQVLVQQRRRTFSVFKHLTAADLNEAQPEVKSRIRHQKEVFEGGTTCYIMTEKSLPIGTDVDGDSLNSALERAYGSSPDNADSDADGVADGLEVFRAMTHPTKRDSDGDGIIDGIEDANRNGRFEAGETNPREWDTDRDGLCDGLCKVNKGQDLRGEDKNLNGVYDPGDGEYNPRVVDSDGDGILDEHEVYLCVINGGDDC
;
A
#
# COMPACT_ATOMS: atom_id res chain seq x y z
N MET A 1 -8.40 19.52 -53.67
CA MET A 1 -9.11 18.38 -53.04
C MET A 1 -8.59 17.11 -53.68
N ASN A 2 -7.60 16.49 -53.05
CA ASN A 2 -7.05 15.17 -53.40
C ASN A 2 -6.03 14.77 -52.30
N PRO A 3 -5.60 13.50 -52.21
CA PRO A 3 -6.11 12.53 -51.22
C PRO A 3 -4.95 11.89 -50.41
N PHE A 4 -5.23 10.79 -49.71
CA PHE A 4 -4.29 9.85 -49.07
C PHE A 4 -3.63 10.25 -47.74
N SER A 5 -3.88 9.42 -46.72
CA SER A 5 -2.85 8.77 -45.86
C SER A 5 -3.31 8.65 -44.40
N SER A 6 -4.02 7.56 -44.04
CA SER A 6 -4.40 7.29 -42.63
C SER A 6 -3.89 5.95 -42.07
N SER A 7 -3.20 5.14 -42.87
CA SER A 7 -2.51 3.93 -42.36
C SER A 7 -0.99 4.13 -42.20
N ALA A 8 -0.39 5.07 -42.94
CA ALA A 8 1.03 5.35 -42.86
C ALA A 8 1.41 6.09 -41.56
N SER A 9 0.57 7.02 -41.08
CA SER A 9 0.85 7.79 -39.85
C SER A 9 0.80 6.94 -38.58
N ARG A 10 -0.07 5.93 -38.49
CA ARG A 10 -0.11 5.02 -37.32
C ARG A 10 1.08 4.05 -37.31
N LYS A 11 1.47 3.52 -38.48
CA LYS A 11 2.69 2.70 -38.61
C LYS A 11 3.96 3.52 -38.37
N ALA A 12 3.97 4.79 -38.80
CA ALA A 12 5.07 5.71 -38.55
C ALA A 12 5.21 6.04 -37.05
N LEU A 13 4.11 6.19 -36.31
CA LEU A 13 4.16 6.43 -34.86
C LEU A 13 4.62 5.19 -34.08
N GLN A 14 4.16 3.99 -34.44
CA GLN A 14 4.62 2.72 -33.84
C GLN A 14 6.10 2.44 -34.13
N HIS A 15 6.56 2.75 -35.35
CA HIS A 15 7.98 2.65 -35.68
C HIS A 15 8.82 3.74 -35.02
N ALA A 16 8.27 4.93 -34.78
CA ALA A 16 8.96 6.00 -34.04
C ALA A 16 9.11 5.67 -32.54
N THR A 17 8.10 5.05 -31.91
CA THR A 17 8.19 4.59 -30.50
C THR A 17 9.14 3.39 -30.35
N LEU A 18 9.11 2.44 -31.29
CA LEU A 18 10.12 1.36 -31.34
C LEU A 18 11.53 1.88 -31.65
N ALA A 19 11.68 2.88 -32.52
CA ALA A 19 12.97 3.47 -32.86
C ALA A 19 13.52 4.34 -31.73
N LEU A 20 12.68 5.11 -31.03
CA LEU A 20 13.07 5.86 -29.81
C LEU A 20 13.37 4.92 -28.65
N GLY A 21 12.58 3.85 -28.48
CA GLY A 21 12.85 2.78 -27.52
C GLY A 21 14.18 2.06 -27.81
N ALA A 22 14.46 1.75 -29.07
CA ALA A 22 15.72 1.15 -29.49
C ALA A 22 16.90 2.13 -29.44
N MET A 23 16.73 3.41 -29.76
CA MET A 23 17.78 4.43 -29.60
C MET A 23 18.09 4.69 -28.13
N SER A 24 17.06 4.74 -27.27
CA SER A 24 17.19 4.78 -25.81
C SER A 24 18.02 3.59 -25.31
N LEU A 25 17.67 2.38 -25.75
CA LEU A 25 18.39 1.15 -25.40
C LEU A 25 19.82 1.15 -25.95
N VAL A 26 20.08 1.72 -27.13
CA VAL A 26 21.43 1.84 -27.71
C VAL A 26 22.25 2.91 -27.00
N PHE A 27 21.69 4.06 -26.60
CA PHE A 27 22.43 5.07 -25.81
C PHE A 27 22.69 4.61 -24.38
N VAL A 28 21.78 3.84 -23.80
CA VAL A 28 21.99 3.11 -22.55
C VAL A 28 23.11 2.08 -22.79
N VAL A 29 22.98 1.11 -23.70
CA VAL A 29 24.03 0.11 -23.95
C VAL A 29 25.38 0.72 -24.33
N TYR A 30 25.45 1.79 -25.13
CA TYR A 30 26.71 2.42 -25.54
C TYR A 30 27.31 3.31 -24.45
N GLY A 31 26.50 3.94 -23.60
CA GLY A 31 26.95 4.57 -22.35
C GLY A 31 27.41 3.55 -21.30
N PHE A 32 26.97 2.29 -21.43
CA PHE A 32 27.30 1.18 -20.54
C PHE A 32 28.41 0.26 -21.09
N SER A 33 28.91 0.47 -22.32
CA SER A 33 29.83 -0.48 -22.97
C SER A 33 31.28 0.02 -23.04
N LYS A 34 31.62 1.27 -22.70
CA LYS A 34 32.94 1.83 -23.07
C LYS A 34 33.95 2.14 -21.96
N ASP A 35 33.62 2.04 -20.67
CA ASP A 35 34.62 2.22 -19.61
C ASP A 35 34.51 1.10 -18.59
N GLY A 36 35.49 0.20 -18.61
CA GLY A 36 35.62 -0.87 -17.64
C GLY A 36 35.82 -0.30 -16.23
N GLY A 37 34.87 -0.58 -15.33
CA GLY A 37 35.08 -0.50 -13.89
C GLY A 37 34.01 0.24 -13.07
N GLU A 38 33.19 1.10 -13.65
CA GLU A 38 32.24 1.93 -12.86
C GLU A 38 30.90 2.17 -13.58
N HIS A 39 30.09 1.13 -13.79
CA HIS A 39 28.75 1.29 -14.34
C HIS A 39 27.72 1.75 -13.30
N LEU A 40 26.68 2.47 -13.75
CA LEU A 40 25.51 2.88 -12.94
C LEU A 40 24.94 1.71 -12.14
N GLU A 41 24.89 0.53 -12.76
CA GLU A 41 24.48 -0.75 -12.19
C GLU A 41 25.32 -1.12 -10.96
N GLY A 42 26.64 -0.92 -11.00
CA GLY A 42 27.55 -1.18 -9.87
C GLY A 42 27.44 -0.18 -8.71
N ARG A 43 26.89 1.02 -8.97
CA ARG A 43 26.67 2.05 -7.93
C ARG A 43 25.28 2.00 -7.31
N LEU A 44 24.31 1.44 -8.02
CA LEU A 44 22.90 1.44 -7.60
C LEU A 44 22.39 0.06 -7.18
N LEU A 45 22.98 -1.04 -7.67
CA LEU A 45 22.60 -2.39 -7.24
C LEU A 45 23.39 -2.80 -5.98
N PRO A 46 22.76 -3.43 -4.98
CA PRO A 46 23.48 -4.12 -3.90
C PRO A 46 24.47 -5.12 -4.47
N SER A 47 25.62 -5.27 -3.82
CA SER A 47 26.70 -6.20 -4.26
C SER A 47 26.21 -7.63 -4.48
N GLN A 48 25.16 -8.05 -3.77
CA GLN A 48 24.51 -9.36 -3.91
C GLN A 48 23.74 -9.52 -5.23
N MET A 49 23.19 -8.42 -5.79
CA MET A 49 22.48 -8.45 -7.08
C MET A 49 23.41 -8.24 -8.28
N GLN A 50 24.60 -7.65 -8.06
CA GLN A 50 25.58 -7.43 -9.14
C GLN A 50 26.14 -8.74 -9.72
N GLN A 51 26.00 -9.86 -9.01
CA GLN A 51 26.52 -11.16 -9.42
C GLN A 51 25.50 -12.04 -10.16
N GLN A 52 24.24 -11.62 -10.24
CA GLN A 52 23.15 -12.37 -10.90
C GLN A 52 22.72 -11.67 -12.19
N GLU A 53 22.43 -12.45 -13.24
CA GLU A 53 21.88 -11.94 -14.49
C GLU A 53 20.45 -11.44 -14.23
N THR A 54 20.27 -10.12 -14.16
CA THR A 54 18.98 -9.49 -13.84
C THR A 54 18.11 -9.40 -15.10
N LYS A 55 16.86 -9.84 -15.00
CA LYS A 55 15.92 -9.79 -16.12
C LYS A 55 15.48 -8.34 -16.35
N TRP A 56 15.45 -7.92 -17.61
CA TRP A 56 14.88 -6.64 -18.02
C TRP A 56 13.45 -6.82 -18.54
N VAL A 57 12.53 -5.98 -18.07
CA VAL A 57 11.13 -5.96 -18.49
C VAL A 57 10.70 -4.52 -18.75
N THR A 58 9.92 -4.28 -19.79
CA THR A 58 9.26 -2.99 -20.02
C THR A 58 7.77 -3.15 -19.72
N ILE A 59 7.23 -2.25 -18.92
CA ILE A 59 5.79 -2.20 -18.62
C ILE A 59 5.20 -1.02 -19.38
N ASP A 60 4.18 -1.31 -20.18
CA ASP A 60 3.46 -0.30 -20.94
C ASP A 60 2.43 0.45 -20.08
N ALA A 61 1.95 1.58 -20.61
CA ALA A 61 0.95 2.41 -19.95
C ALA A 61 -0.31 1.61 -19.58
N LYS A 62 -0.77 0.72 -20.48
CA LYS A 62 -1.97 -0.08 -20.27
C LYS A 62 -1.84 -1.03 -19.08
N ALA A 63 -0.70 -1.70 -18.93
CA ALA A 63 -0.44 -2.59 -17.81
C ALA A 63 -0.39 -1.83 -16.47
N ILE A 64 0.14 -0.61 -16.45
CA ILE A 64 0.11 0.26 -15.25
C ILE A 64 -1.33 0.66 -14.93
N MET A 65 -2.10 1.12 -15.92
CA MET A 65 -3.49 1.53 -15.72
C MET A 65 -4.37 0.38 -15.22
N SER A 66 -4.21 -0.81 -15.79
CA SER A 66 -4.94 -1.97 -15.30
C SER A 66 -4.38 -2.51 -13.97
N GLY A 67 -3.15 -2.13 -13.60
CA GLY A 67 -2.37 -2.75 -12.54
C GLY A 67 -1.61 -4.00 -13.01
N THR A 68 -0.37 -4.17 -12.58
CA THR A 68 0.46 -5.35 -12.83
C THR A 68 1.43 -5.60 -11.68
N THR A 69 2.03 -6.78 -11.59
CA THR A 69 3.02 -7.09 -10.55
C THR A 69 4.38 -7.34 -11.18
N ILE A 70 5.34 -6.48 -10.84
CA ILE A 70 6.74 -6.66 -11.20
C ILE A 70 7.27 -7.92 -10.50
N PRO A 71 7.88 -8.89 -11.19
CA PRO A 71 8.52 -10.03 -10.55
C PRO A 71 9.73 -9.62 -9.70
N GLN A 72 10.09 -10.44 -8.73
CA GLN A 72 11.30 -10.24 -7.93
C GLN A 72 12.59 -10.22 -8.78
N ASN A 73 13.64 -9.55 -8.28
CA ASN A 73 14.97 -9.47 -8.90
C ASN A 73 14.94 -9.05 -10.38
N THR A 74 14.04 -8.12 -10.71
CA THR A 74 13.80 -7.67 -12.09
C THR A 74 14.07 -6.17 -12.20
N ASN A 75 14.78 -5.78 -13.26
CA ASN A 75 14.95 -4.40 -13.68
C ASN A 75 13.82 -4.04 -14.64
N VAL A 76 13.12 -2.96 -14.35
CA VAL A 76 11.91 -2.57 -15.06
C VAL A 76 11.99 -1.15 -15.55
N ILE A 77 11.61 -0.94 -16.81
CA ILE A 77 11.34 0.39 -17.36
C ILE A 77 9.82 0.58 -17.36
N ILE A 78 9.37 1.62 -16.65
CA ILE A 78 7.96 2.02 -16.61
C ILE A 78 7.79 3.36 -17.32
N HIS A 79 6.75 3.44 -18.15
CA HIS A 79 6.32 4.69 -18.77
C HIS A 79 4.99 5.09 -18.14
N ILE A 80 5.00 6.14 -17.32
CA ILE A 80 3.78 6.58 -16.64
C ILE A 80 2.87 7.22 -17.70
N PRO A 81 1.59 6.79 -17.79
CA PRO A 81 0.67 7.31 -18.80
C PRO A 81 0.52 8.84 -18.70
N GLU A 82 0.40 9.55 -19.83
CA GLU A 82 0.28 11.02 -19.86
C GLU A 82 -1.01 11.52 -19.21
N GLU A 83 -2.06 10.70 -19.24
CA GLU A 83 -3.35 10.93 -18.60
C GLU A 83 -3.26 10.98 -17.06
N VAL A 84 -2.23 10.36 -16.46
CA VAL A 84 -2.00 10.42 -15.01
C VAL A 84 -1.35 11.75 -14.67
N THR A 85 -2.13 12.71 -14.19
CA THR A 85 -1.58 14.04 -13.84
C THR A 85 -0.59 13.95 -12.68
N ARG A 86 -0.95 13.21 -11.63
CA ARG A 86 -0.16 13.08 -10.41
C ARG A 86 -0.52 11.82 -9.65
N ILE A 87 0.45 10.99 -9.32
CA ILE A 87 0.27 9.80 -8.48
C ILE A 87 1.37 9.74 -7.41
N THR A 88 1.01 9.35 -6.19
CA THR A 88 2.02 9.22 -5.12
C THR A 88 2.77 7.90 -5.25
N ARG A 89 3.98 7.84 -4.70
CA ARG A 89 4.77 6.60 -4.64
C ARG A 89 4.01 5.45 -3.99
N ARG A 90 3.28 5.71 -2.90
CA ARG A 90 2.57 4.69 -2.12
C ARG A 90 1.41 4.09 -2.90
N VAL A 91 0.67 4.94 -3.60
CA VAL A 91 -0.40 4.50 -4.49
C VAL A 91 0.20 3.71 -5.65
N LEU A 92 1.20 4.28 -6.34
CA LEU A 92 1.81 3.63 -7.50
C LEU A 92 2.44 2.26 -7.17
N LEU A 93 3.20 2.15 -6.09
CA LEU A 93 4.04 0.97 -5.78
C LEU A 93 3.52 0.12 -4.61
N SER A 94 2.29 0.38 -4.16
CA SER A 94 1.67 -0.21 -2.96
C SER A 94 2.31 0.18 -1.63
N ARG A 95 1.46 0.31 -0.60
CA ARG A 95 1.86 0.42 0.81
C ARG A 95 2.44 -0.89 1.37
N LYS A 96 2.00 -2.06 0.89
CA LYS A 96 2.61 -3.36 1.27
C LYS A 96 4.04 -3.49 0.73
N GLY A 97 4.35 -2.79 -0.37
CA GLY A 97 5.69 -2.71 -0.97
C GLY A 97 6.70 -1.94 -0.11
N ASP A 98 6.29 -1.15 0.89
CA ASP A 98 7.21 -0.31 1.67
C ASP A 98 8.26 -1.10 2.47
N THR A 99 7.95 -2.36 2.83
CA THR A 99 8.88 -3.29 3.49
C THR A 99 9.82 -3.99 2.51
N VAL A 100 9.50 -3.97 1.22
CA VAL A 100 10.32 -4.55 0.15
C VAL A 100 11.41 -3.56 -0.23
N ARG A 101 12.63 -4.07 -0.42
CA ARG A 101 13.72 -3.26 -0.98
C ARG A 101 13.52 -3.09 -2.49
N TYR A 102 13.29 -1.86 -2.88
CA TYR A 102 13.34 -1.40 -4.26
C TYR A 102 13.90 0.01 -4.31
N TRP A 103 14.39 0.39 -5.48
CA TRP A 103 14.85 1.73 -5.78
C TRP A 103 14.69 1.99 -7.28
N GLY A 104 14.75 3.25 -7.66
CA GLY A 104 14.65 3.62 -9.04
C GLY A 104 15.01 5.06 -9.29
N TYR A 105 15.03 5.42 -10.57
CA TYR A 105 15.25 6.79 -11.00
C TYR A 105 14.27 7.15 -12.10
N CYS A 106 13.81 8.41 -12.12
CA CYS A 106 12.91 8.90 -13.15
C CYS A 106 13.49 10.08 -13.91
N PHE A 107 13.21 10.13 -15.21
CA PHE A 107 13.51 11.30 -16.04
C PHE A 107 12.29 12.20 -16.20
N PRO A 108 12.45 13.53 -16.14
CA PRO A 108 11.38 14.48 -16.42
C PRO A 108 10.98 14.46 -17.91
N HIS A 109 9.73 14.83 -18.18
CA HIS A 109 9.11 14.87 -19.51
C HIS A 109 9.85 15.81 -20.50
N GLU A 110 10.34 16.95 -19.99
CA GLU A 110 11.07 17.95 -20.77
C GLU A 110 12.49 18.11 -20.23
N ASN A 111 13.41 17.23 -20.65
CA ASN A 111 14.63 17.66 -21.34
C ASN A 111 15.61 16.50 -21.58
N GLN A 112 15.81 16.23 -22.86
CA GLN A 112 17.06 15.72 -23.43
C GLN A 112 18.21 16.74 -23.33
N ASP A 113 17.98 17.93 -22.76
CA ASP A 113 19.04 18.85 -22.40
C ASP A 113 19.81 18.36 -21.17
N ASN A 114 21.01 17.87 -21.45
CA ASN A 114 22.15 17.68 -20.56
C ASN A 114 22.56 18.92 -19.73
N THR A 115 21.75 19.98 -19.64
CA THR A 115 22.13 21.29 -19.11
C THR A 115 21.93 21.43 -17.60
N VAL A 116 21.03 20.66 -16.98
CA VAL A 116 20.91 20.60 -15.51
C VAL A 116 21.74 19.43 -14.98
N ARG A 117 23.05 19.46 -15.22
CA ARG A 117 24.00 18.68 -14.42
C ARG A 117 23.94 19.23 -12.99
N ASN A 118 23.11 18.63 -12.14
CA ASN A 118 23.27 18.77 -10.70
C ASN A 118 24.74 18.39 -10.37
N ARG A 119 25.35 19.04 -9.36
CA ARG A 119 26.78 18.87 -8.99
C ARG A 119 27.26 17.41 -8.81
N ASN A 120 26.35 16.44 -8.81
CA ASN A 120 26.57 15.01 -8.60
C ASN A 120 26.31 14.11 -9.84
N GLY A 121 26.03 14.67 -11.03
CA GLY A 121 26.14 13.94 -12.31
C GLY A 121 24.95 13.08 -12.78
N PHE A 122 23.78 13.15 -12.14
CA PHE A 122 22.57 12.41 -12.59
C PHE A 122 21.47 13.35 -13.09
N PRO A 123 20.83 13.10 -14.26
CA PRO A 123 19.80 13.98 -14.82
C PRO A 123 18.39 13.78 -14.24
N GLY A 124 18.19 12.83 -13.32
CA GLY A 124 16.87 12.44 -12.80
C GLY A 124 16.78 12.39 -11.28
N ASP A 125 15.56 12.15 -10.78
CA ASP A 125 15.30 11.99 -9.35
C ASP A 125 15.32 10.52 -8.95
N LEU A 126 16.01 10.22 -7.85
CA LEU A 126 16.11 8.91 -7.24
C LEU A 126 14.87 8.66 -6.37
N PHE A 127 14.44 7.42 -6.21
CA PHE A 127 13.52 7.07 -5.13
C PHE A 127 13.91 5.72 -4.53
N LEU A 128 13.62 5.57 -3.25
CA LEU A 128 13.98 4.42 -2.44
C LEU A 128 12.74 3.95 -1.69
N SER A 129 12.62 2.63 -1.53
CA SER A 129 11.69 2.02 -0.59
C SER A 129 11.82 2.59 0.83
N GLU A 130 10.79 2.45 1.66
CA GLU A 130 10.86 2.83 3.08
C GLU A 130 11.93 2.00 3.82
N ALA A 131 11.98 0.70 3.57
CA ALA A 131 12.99 -0.20 4.13
C ALA A 131 14.44 0.25 3.81
N GLU A 132 14.73 0.62 2.56
CA GLU A 132 16.09 1.08 2.18
C GLU A 132 16.44 2.42 2.82
N ARG A 133 15.47 3.34 2.90
CA ARG A 133 15.68 4.62 3.60
C ARG A 133 15.98 4.40 5.07
N GLU A 134 15.25 3.51 5.71
CA GLU A 134 15.47 3.19 7.12
C GLU A 134 16.85 2.58 7.34
N ALA A 135 17.24 1.60 6.53
CA ALA A 135 18.56 0.99 6.59
C ALA A 135 19.67 2.05 6.47
N ARG A 136 19.56 2.99 5.53
CA ARG A 136 20.52 4.10 5.38
C ARG A 136 20.53 5.04 6.58
N ARG A 137 19.35 5.38 7.13
CA ARG A 137 19.24 6.18 8.36
C ARG A 137 19.96 5.49 9.52
N GLN A 138 19.78 4.19 9.70
CA GLN A 138 20.44 3.42 10.75
C GLN A 138 21.97 3.42 10.60
N VAL A 139 22.50 3.25 9.38
CA VAL A 139 23.95 3.34 9.12
C VAL A 139 24.50 4.73 9.48
N LEU A 140 23.81 5.80 9.11
CA LEU A 140 24.22 7.17 9.46
C LEU A 140 24.25 7.39 10.98
N VAL A 141 23.25 6.86 11.70
CA VAL A 141 23.22 6.92 13.18
C VAL A 141 24.39 6.15 13.78
N GLN A 142 24.72 4.95 13.27
CA GLN A 142 25.85 4.17 13.75
C GLN A 142 27.20 4.85 13.47
N GLN A 143 27.38 5.46 12.29
CA GLN A 143 28.60 6.22 11.96
C GLN A 143 28.79 7.40 12.90
N ARG A 144 27.72 8.13 13.25
CA ARG A 144 27.77 9.21 14.26
C ARG A 144 28.21 8.71 15.63
N ARG A 145 27.68 7.57 16.08
CA ARG A 145 28.09 6.94 17.35
C ARG A 145 29.57 6.58 17.36
N ARG A 146 30.16 6.19 16.22
CA ARG A 146 31.60 5.89 16.11
C ARG A 146 32.49 7.14 16.15
N THR A 147 32.00 8.29 15.68
CA THR A 147 32.71 9.58 15.81
C THR A 147 32.59 10.21 17.20
N PHE A 148 31.94 9.54 18.15
CA PHE A 148 31.87 9.96 19.55
C PHE A 148 33.25 9.81 20.21
N SER A 149 33.92 10.94 20.45
CA SER A 149 35.13 11.03 21.27
C SER A 149 34.77 11.47 22.68
N VAL A 150 35.23 10.71 23.68
CA VAL A 150 35.01 10.95 25.12
C VAL A 150 35.63 12.27 25.62
N PHE A 151 36.47 12.93 24.81
CA PHE A 151 37.13 14.19 25.17
C PHE A 151 36.35 15.46 24.82
N LYS A 152 35.12 15.35 24.31
CA LYS A 152 34.23 16.51 24.20
C LYS A 152 33.42 16.60 25.49
N HIS A 153 33.63 17.67 26.28
CA HIS A 153 32.78 17.96 27.43
C HIS A 153 31.32 18.14 26.96
N LEU A 154 30.49 17.14 27.22
CA LEU A 154 29.05 17.19 26.94
C LEU A 154 28.34 17.79 28.15
N THR A 155 27.47 18.77 27.89
CA THR A 155 26.60 19.37 28.90
C THR A 155 25.32 18.55 29.05
N ALA A 156 24.56 18.78 30.14
CA ALA A 156 23.26 18.15 30.33
C ALA A 156 22.24 18.56 29.24
N ALA A 157 22.46 19.68 28.55
CA ALA A 157 21.68 20.06 27.37
C ALA A 157 22.02 19.17 26.16
N ASP A 158 23.29 18.85 25.91
CA ASP A 158 23.72 18.00 24.79
C ASP A 158 23.21 16.54 24.91
N LEU A 159 22.92 16.08 26.13
CA LEU A 159 22.37 14.75 26.41
C LEU A 159 20.83 14.70 26.32
N ASN A 160 20.16 15.84 26.51
CA ASN A 160 18.70 15.95 26.55
C ASN A 160 18.11 16.65 25.31
N GLU A 161 18.95 17.25 24.47
CA GLU A 161 18.54 17.74 23.17
C GLU A 161 18.22 16.53 22.29
N ALA A 162 16.94 16.17 22.20
CA ALA A 162 16.41 15.28 21.19
C ALA A 162 16.98 15.78 19.86
N GLN A 163 17.97 15.06 19.31
CA GLN A 163 18.80 15.54 18.21
C GLN A 163 17.87 16.12 17.15
N PRO A 164 18.06 17.40 16.73
CA PRO A 164 17.19 18.00 15.72
C PRO A 164 17.22 17.07 14.53
N GLU A 165 16.03 16.69 14.06
CA GLU A 165 15.82 15.88 12.86
C GLU A 165 16.83 16.32 11.81
N VAL A 166 17.92 15.58 11.66
CA VAL A 166 18.83 15.88 10.56
C VAL A 166 18.08 15.39 9.36
N LYS A 167 17.35 16.33 8.76
CA LYS A 167 16.99 16.39 7.36
C LYS A 167 18.30 16.29 6.57
N SER A 168 18.90 15.10 6.58
CA SER A 168 19.64 14.59 5.46
C SER A 168 18.59 14.49 4.37
N ARG A 169 18.25 15.64 3.79
CA ARG A 169 17.41 15.72 2.61
C ARG A 169 18.17 14.87 1.62
N ILE A 170 17.69 13.64 1.40
CA ILE A 170 17.87 12.99 0.12
C ILE A 170 17.26 14.01 -0.84
N ARG A 171 18.10 14.91 -1.38
CA ARG A 171 17.63 16.16 -2.04
C ARG A 171 16.92 15.87 -3.36
N HIS A 172 16.93 14.61 -3.78
CA HIS A 172 16.49 14.10 -5.07
C HIS A 172 15.54 12.92 -4.88
N GLN A 173 14.71 12.92 -3.82
CA GLN A 173 13.74 11.85 -3.62
C GLN A 173 12.42 12.14 -4.33
N LYS A 174 12.03 11.26 -5.26
CA LYS A 174 10.73 11.32 -5.92
C LYS A 174 9.65 10.62 -5.07
N GLU A 175 8.71 11.41 -4.54
CA GLU A 175 7.52 10.90 -3.82
C GLU A 175 6.24 11.05 -4.64
N VAL A 176 6.31 11.84 -5.71
CA VAL A 176 5.21 12.19 -6.60
C VAL A 176 5.66 11.93 -8.02
N PHE A 177 4.85 11.20 -8.75
CA PHE A 177 5.06 10.84 -10.13
C PHE A 177 4.06 11.58 -11.01
N GLU A 178 4.53 12.04 -12.16
CA GLU A 178 3.78 12.83 -13.12
C GLU A 178 3.67 12.03 -14.42
N GLY A 179 2.60 12.26 -15.16
CA GLY A 179 2.34 11.64 -16.45
C GLY A 179 3.45 11.91 -17.47
N GLY A 180 3.69 10.95 -18.35
CA GLY A 180 4.74 11.02 -19.36
C GLY A 180 6.17 10.84 -18.81
N THR A 181 6.35 10.64 -17.50
CA THR A 181 7.68 10.35 -16.94
C THR A 181 8.08 8.89 -17.18
N THR A 182 9.35 8.68 -17.54
CA THR A 182 9.92 7.34 -17.67
C THR A 182 10.78 7.05 -16.45
N CYS A 183 10.49 5.95 -15.76
CA CYS A 183 11.22 5.53 -14.59
C CYS A 183 11.83 4.15 -14.76
N TYR A 184 12.97 3.96 -14.13
CA TYR A 184 13.71 2.71 -14.07
C TYR A 184 13.63 2.22 -12.65
N ILE A 185 13.12 1.01 -12.44
CA ILE A 185 12.86 0.41 -11.13
C ILE A 185 13.63 -0.89 -11.02
N MET A 186 14.29 -1.10 -9.89
CA MET A 186 14.90 -2.37 -9.54
C MET A 186 14.25 -2.88 -8.25
N THR A 187 13.90 -4.17 -8.24
CA THR A 187 13.14 -4.78 -7.15
C THR A 187 13.85 -6.01 -6.61
N GLU A 188 13.87 -6.18 -5.28
CA GLU A 188 14.35 -7.41 -4.63
C GLU A 188 13.22 -8.45 -4.47
N LYS A 189 11.98 -8.00 -4.29
CA LYS A 189 10.78 -8.85 -4.26
C LYS A 189 9.73 -8.38 -5.25
N SER A 190 8.71 -9.20 -5.46
CA SER A 190 7.58 -8.84 -6.31
C SER A 190 6.92 -7.55 -5.84
N LEU A 191 6.68 -6.61 -6.76
CA LEU A 191 6.15 -5.29 -6.45
C LEU A 191 4.88 -5.04 -7.27
N PRO A 192 3.69 -5.00 -6.65
CA PRO A 192 2.48 -4.58 -7.33
C PRO A 192 2.58 -3.10 -7.70
N ILE A 193 2.33 -2.79 -8.96
CA ILE A 193 2.34 -1.45 -9.52
C ILE A 193 1.03 -1.15 -10.24
N GLY A 194 0.40 -0.03 -9.92
CA GLY A 194 -0.88 0.35 -10.54
C GLY A 194 -1.25 1.80 -10.30
N THR A 195 -2.22 2.29 -11.07
CA THR A 195 -2.94 3.53 -10.75
C THR A 195 -4.03 3.28 -9.71
N ASP A 196 -4.59 4.36 -9.18
CA ASP A 196 -5.76 4.40 -8.31
C ASP A 196 -6.80 5.19 -9.08
N VAL A 197 -7.80 4.48 -9.60
CA VAL A 197 -8.70 4.99 -10.64
C VAL A 197 -9.95 5.60 -10.04
N ASP A 198 -10.45 5.05 -8.93
CA ASP A 198 -11.60 5.55 -8.17
C ASP A 198 -11.21 6.46 -6.98
N GLY A 199 -9.93 6.52 -6.63
CA GLY A 199 -9.39 7.46 -5.64
C GLY A 199 -9.45 6.97 -4.20
N ASP A 200 -9.56 5.67 -3.99
CA ASP A 200 -9.75 5.05 -2.67
C ASP A 200 -8.43 4.73 -1.93
N SER A 201 -7.29 5.02 -2.57
CA SER A 201 -5.91 4.75 -2.12
C SER A 201 -5.42 3.30 -2.25
N LEU A 202 -6.24 2.37 -2.75
CA LEU A 202 -5.81 1.09 -3.29
C LEU A 202 -5.37 1.28 -4.75
N ASN A 203 -4.53 0.40 -5.26
CA ASN A 203 -4.12 0.49 -6.66
C ASN A 203 -4.62 -0.72 -7.42
N SER A 204 -4.80 -0.57 -8.74
CA SER A 204 -5.44 -1.58 -9.57
C SER A 204 -4.72 -2.93 -9.61
N ALA A 205 -3.43 -2.98 -9.25
CA ALA A 205 -2.73 -4.25 -9.09
C ALA A 205 -3.14 -4.97 -7.79
N LEU A 206 -3.37 -4.22 -6.72
CA LEU A 206 -3.84 -4.74 -5.44
C LEU A 206 -5.33 -5.02 -5.45
N GLU A 207 -6.16 -4.15 -6.02
CA GLU A 207 -7.60 -4.38 -6.15
C GLU A 207 -7.87 -5.73 -6.81
N ARG A 208 -7.21 -5.99 -7.95
CA ARG A 208 -7.28 -7.30 -8.61
C ARG A 208 -6.74 -8.45 -7.75
N ALA A 209 -5.74 -8.20 -6.92
CA ALA A 209 -5.18 -9.22 -6.04
C ALA A 209 -6.13 -9.58 -4.87
N TYR A 210 -6.93 -8.62 -4.41
CA TYR A 210 -7.99 -8.83 -3.41
C TYR A 210 -9.33 -9.24 -4.04
N GLY A 211 -9.49 -9.07 -5.36
CA GLY A 211 -10.74 -9.34 -6.06
C GLY A 211 -11.72 -8.17 -6.07
N SER A 212 -11.31 -7.01 -5.54
CA SER A 212 -12.08 -5.78 -5.56
C SER A 212 -11.96 -5.07 -6.92
N SER A 213 -12.84 -4.11 -7.19
CA SER A 213 -13.04 -3.52 -8.51
C SER A 213 -12.26 -2.21 -8.68
N PRO A 214 -11.35 -2.09 -9.66
CA PRO A 214 -10.57 -0.88 -9.88
C PRO A 214 -11.31 0.42 -10.20
N ASP A 215 -12.62 0.35 -10.40
CA ASP A 215 -13.48 1.46 -10.77
C ASP A 215 -14.59 1.72 -9.74
N ASN A 216 -14.51 1.06 -8.57
CA ASN A 216 -15.47 1.19 -7.50
C ASN A 216 -14.77 1.22 -6.14
N ALA A 217 -14.75 2.40 -5.53
CA ALA A 217 -14.04 2.67 -4.28
C ALA A 217 -14.53 1.87 -3.07
N ASP A 218 -15.69 1.22 -3.16
CA ASP A 218 -16.33 0.39 -2.13
C ASP A 218 -17.01 -0.78 -2.85
N SER A 219 -16.25 -1.85 -3.04
CA SER A 219 -16.54 -2.94 -3.96
C SER A 219 -17.66 -3.87 -3.52
N ASP A 220 -17.90 -4.00 -2.23
CA ASP A 220 -18.99 -4.78 -1.67
C ASP A 220 -20.17 -3.95 -1.15
N ALA A 221 -20.03 -2.61 -1.11
CA ALA A 221 -21.06 -1.67 -0.73
C ALA A 221 -21.52 -1.83 0.73
N ASP A 222 -20.58 -1.99 1.65
CA ASP A 222 -20.84 -1.87 3.09
C ASP A 222 -20.66 -0.44 3.63
N GLY A 223 -20.00 0.44 2.87
CA GLY A 223 -19.76 1.83 3.23
C GLY A 223 -18.32 2.15 3.65
N VAL A 224 -17.42 1.16 3.68
CA VAL A 224 -15.98 1.32 3.89
C VAL A 224 -15.27 1.21 2.54
N ALA A 225 -14.23 2.02 2.30
CA ALA A 225 -13.53 2.01 1.02
C ALA A 225 -12.49 0.87 0.93
N ASP A 226 -12.29 0.24 -0.24
CA ASP A 226 -11.43 -0.96 -0.38
C ASP A 226 -10.00 -0.71 0.15
N GLY A 227 -9.44 0.45 -0.20
CA GLY A 227 -8.12 0.87 0.26
C GLY A 227 -8.04 1.08 1.76
N LEU A 228 -9.14 1.52 2.38
CA LEU A 228 -9.25 1.69 3.82
C LEU A 228 -9.32 0.34 4.54
N GLU A 229 -10.14 -0.56 4.01
CA GLU A 229 -10.27 -1.93 4.48
C GLU A 229 -8.93 -2.66 4.45
N VAL A 230 -8.26 -2.65 3.29
CA VAL A 230 -6.99 -3.35 3.09
C VAL A 230 -5.84 -2.80 3.94
N PHE A 231 -5.76 -1.49 4.12
CA PHE A 231 -4.59 -0.86 4.75
C PHE A 231 -4.79 -0.38 6.18
N ARG A 232 -6.02 -0.32 6.69
CA ARG A 232 -6.31 0.13 8.05
C ARG A 232 -7.20 -0.84 8.81
N ALA A 233 -8.42 -1.10 8.32
CA ALA A 233 -9.37 -1.92 9.06
C ALA A 233 -8.88 -3.36 9.16
N MET A 234 -8.21 -3.85 8.10
CA MET A 234 -7.82 -5.24 7.89
C MET A 234 -9.02 -6.20 7.69
N THR A 235 -10.10 -5.66 7.12
CA THR A 235 -11.29 -6.35 6.61
C THR A 235 -11.10 -6.77 5.15
N HIS A 236 -12.14 -7.32 4.51
CA HIS A 236 -12.10 -7.81 3.14
C HIS A 236 -12.94 -6.94 2.19
N PRO A 237 -12.34 -6.35 1.14
CA PRO A 237 -13.01 -5.41 0.23
C PRO A 237 -13.97 -6.05 -0.79
N THR A 238 -14.44 -7.25 -0.49
CA THR A 238 -15.36 -8.02 -1.34
C THR A 238 -16.40 -8.76 -0.49
N LYS A 239 -16.42 -8.48 0.81
CA LYS A 239 -17.32 -9.08 1.79
C LYS A 239 -17.82 -7.96 2.68
N ARG A 240 -19.11 -7.66 2.54
CA ARG A 240 -19.82 -6.69 3.39
C ARG A 240 -19.75 -6.98 4.89
N ASP A 241 -19.37 -8.18 5.26
CA ASP A 241 -19.32 -8.71 6.62
C ASP A 241 -18.13 -9.68 6.67
N SER A 242 -17.04 -9.20 7.28
CA SER A 242 -15.71 -9.79 7.18
C SER A 242 -15.50 -10.96 8.12
N ASP A 243 -16.06 -10.94 9.32
CA ASP A 243 -16.02 -12.04 10.28
C ASP A 243 -17.24 -12.98 10.19
N GLY A 244 -18.30 -12.52 9.52
CA GLY A 244 -19.47 -13.30 9.16
C GLY A 244 -20.46 -13.44 10.30
N ASP A 245 -20.53 -12.47 11.22
CA ASP A 245 -21.52 -12.46 12.30
C ASP A 245 -22.84 -11.78 11.88
N GLY A 246 -22.92 -11.18 10.70
CA GLY A 246 -24.14 -10.59 10.16
C GLY A 246 -24.32 -9.09 10.45
N ILE A 247 -23.48 -8.49 11.29
CA ILE A 247 -23.29 -7.03 11.29
C ILE A 247 -22.33 -6.72 10.13
N ILE A 248 -22.61 -5.67 9.35
CA ILE A 248 -21.77 -5.32 8.20
C ILE A 248 -20.60 -4.43 8.64
N ASP A 249 -19.43 -4.56 8.02
CA ASP A 249 -18.21 -3.88 8.47
C ASP A 249 -18.40 -2.34 8.57
N GLY A 250 -19.17 -1.76 7.65
CA GLY A 250 -19.48 -0.32 7.65
C GLY A 250 -20.51 0.15 8.68
N ILE A 251 -21.22 -0.76 9.35
CA ILE A 251 -22.00 -0.48 10.57
C ILE A 251 -21.08 -0.50 11.78
N GLU A 252 -20.19 -1.49 11.84
CA GLU A 252 -19.24 -1.66 12.94
C GLU A 252 -18.21 -0.51 12.97
N ASP A 253 -17.67 -0.12 11.82
CA ASP A 253 -16.90 1.12 11.63
C ASP A 253 -17.84 2.32 11.46
N ALA A 254 -18.59 2.66 12.51
CA ALA A 254 -19.65 3.66 12.50
C ALA A 254 -19.20 5.04 11.96
N ASN A 255 -17.91 5.38 12.15
CA ASN A 255 -17.32 6.62 11.63
C ASN A 255 -16.58 6.47 10.28
N ARG A 256 -16.46 5.23 9.77
CA ARG A 256 -15.86 4.85 8.47
C ARG A 256 -14.43 5.31 8.32
N ASN A 257 -13.65 5.23 9.39
CA ASN A 257 -12.25 5.68 9.42
C ASN A 257 -11.23 4.54 9.31
N GLY A 258 -11.72 3.29 9.29
CA GLY A 258 -10.98 2.05 9.18
C GLY A 258 -10.21 1.70 10.43
N ARG A 259 -10.66 2.12 11.61
CA ARG A 259 -10.01 1.81 12.90
C ARG A 259 -11.08 1.37 13.88
N PHE A 260 -10.82 0.27 14.55
CA PHE A 260 -11.58 -0.13 15.72
C PHE A 260 -11.36 0.85 16.88
N GLU A 261 -12.45 1.42 17.39
CA GLU A 261 -12.47 2.33 18.54
C GLU A 261 -13.41 1.81 19.63
N ALA A 262 -13.27 2.27 20.88
CA ALA A 262 -14.07 1.77 22.02
C ALA A 262 -15.59 2.00 21.89
N GLY A 263 -16.02 2.79 20.91
CA GLY A 263 -17.42 3.06 20.59
C GLY A 263 -18.05 2.06 19.62
N GLU A 264 -17.25 1.14 19.07
CA GLU A 264 -17.56 0.32 17.90
C GLU A 264 -17.37 -1.16 18.24
N THR A 265 -17.98 -2.05 17.47
CA THR A 265 -17.61 -3.48 17.42
C THR A 265 -16.46 -3.68 16.44
N ASN A 266 -15.79 -4.82 16.50
CA ASN A 266 -14.61 -5.11 15.71
C ASN A 266 -14.99 -5.99 14.51
N PRO A 267 -14.96 -5.47 13.26
CA PRO A 267 -15.42 -6.17 12.05
C PRO A 267 -14.53 -7.33 11.58
N ARG A 268 -13.71 -7.85 12.48
CA ARG A 268 -12.76 -8.93 12.25
C ARG A 268 -12.90 -10.04 13.29
N GLU A 269 -13.74 -9.81 14.28
CA GLU A 269 -13.95 -10.66 15.43
C GLU A 269 -15.45 -10.69 15.68
N TRP A 270 -16.07 -11.84 15.39
CA TRP A 270 -17.49 -12.11 15.63
C TRP A 270 -17.97 -11.95 17.09
N ASP A 271 -17.05 -11.62 18.01
CA ASP A 271 -17.18 -11.52 19.46
C ASP A 271 -16.11 -10.53 19.93
N THR A 272 -16.51 -9.26 20.06
CA THR A 272 -15.63 -8.11 20.27
C THR A 272 -15.06 -8.08 21.69
N ASP A 273 -15.86 -8.43 22.69
CA ASP A 273 -15.44 -8.38 24.09
C ASP A 273 -14.92 -9.72 24.64
N ARG A 274 -15.14 -10.80 23.90
CA ARG A 274 -14.60 -12.14 24.10
C ARG A 274 -15.15 -12.85 25.33
N ASP A 275 -16.40 -12.59 25.66
CA ASP A 275 -17.11 -13.35 26.69
C ASP A 275 -17.64 -14.71 26.19
N GLY A 276 -17.75 -14.89 24.86
CA GLY A 276 -18.20 -16.10 24.19
C GLY A 276 -19.61 -16.03 23.61
N LEU A 277 -20.31 -14.91 23.79
CA LEU A 277 -21.47 -14.50 23.00
C LEU A 277 -20.99 -13.73 21.77
N CYS A 278 -21.77 -13.75 20.70
CA CYS A 278 -21.36 -13.12 19.44
C CYS A 278 -21.92 -11.70 19.38
N ASP A 279 -21.25 -10.76 18.70
CA ASP A 279 -21.79 -9.41 18.57
C ASP A 279 -23.13 -9.47 17.83
N GLY A 280 -23.17 -10.12 16.66
CA GLY A 280 -24.39 -10.38 15.90
C GLY A 280 -24.90 -11.82 16.01
N LEU A 281 -24.84 -12.56 14.90
CA LEU A 281 -25.35 -13.92 14.74
C LEU A 281 -24.29 -14.97 15.08
N CYS A 282 -24.65 -15.86 16.00
CA CYS A 282 -23.78 -16.98 16.34
C CYS A 282 -23.85 -18.10 15.30
N LYS A 283 -22.68 -18.52 14.81
CA LYS A 283 -22.54 -19.68 13.92
C LYS A 283 -22.74 -20.97 14.71
N VAL A 284 -23.96 -21.45 14.74
CA VAL A 284 -24.33 -22.73 15.36
C VAL A 284 -24.58 -23.81 14.30
N ASN A 285 -24.61 -25.08 14.73
CA ASN A 285 -24.87 -26.20 13.82
C ASN A 285 -26.25 -26.03 13.15
N LYS A 286 -26.37 -26.46 11.88
CA LYS A 286 -27.61 -26.35 11.08
C LYS A 286 -28.87 -26.68 11.88
N GLY A 287 -29.71 -25.66 12.08
CA GLY A 287 -31.04 -25.78 12.69
C GLY A 287 -31.16 -25.19 14.10
N GLN A 288 -30.10 -24.64 14.67
CA GLN A 288 -30.17 -23.71 15.81
C GLN A 288 -29.95 -22.31 15.23
N ASP A 289 -30.69 -21.30 15.71
CA ASP A 289 -30.42 -19.90 15.44
C ASP A 289 -30.20 -19.27 16.82
N LEU A 290 -28.94 -19.18 17.28
CA LEU A 290 -28.61 -18.40 18.46
C LEU A 290 -28.31 -16.98 17.99
N ARG A 291 -29.14 -16.03 18.45
CA ARG A 291 -28.83 -14.60 18.31
C ARG A 291 -27.83 -14.24 19.41
N GLY A 292 -26.86 -13.44 19.04
CA GLY A 292 -25.90 -12.84 19.96
C GLY A 292 -26.46 -11.55 20.56
N GLU A 293 -25.58 -10.61 20.82
CA GLU A 293 -25.81 -9.44 21.66
C GLU A 293 -26.65 -8.36 20.97
N ASP A 294 -26.30 -8.01 19.73
CA ASP A 294 -27.08 -7.17 18.83
C ASP A 294 -28.09 -8.03 18.06
N LYS A 295 -29.29 -8.16 18.63
CA LYS A 295 -30.35 -9.00 18.10
C LYS A 295 -30.90 -8.49 16.77
N ASN A 296 -30.77 -7.20 16.51
CA ASN A 296 -31.39 -6.54 15.38
C ASN A 296 -30.40 -6.15 14.26
N LEU A 297 -29.10 -6.34 14.52
CA LEU A 297 -27.96 -6.17 13.59
C LEU A 297 -27.84 -4.73 13.09
N ASN A 298 -28.12 -3.75 13.95
CA ASN A 298 -28.01 -2.32 13.63
C ASN A 298 -26.72 -1.67 14.14
N GLY A 299 -25.88 -2.40 14.88
CA GLY A 299 -24.65 -1.94 15.53
C GLY A 299 -24.89 -0.96 16.68
N VAL A 300 -26.11 -0.90 17.22
CA VAL A 300 -26.53 -0.01 18.29
C VAL A 300 -27.02 -0.85 19.46
N TYR A 301 -26.38 -0.68 20.62
CA TYR A 301 -26.83 -1.32 21.85
C TYR A 301 -28.18 -0.75 22.31
N ASP A 302 -29.24 -1.55 22.21
CA ASP A 302 -30.62 -1.22 22.58
C ASP A 302 -31.10 -2.07 23.79
N PRO A 303 -30.72 -1.76 25.04
CA PRO A 303 -31.10 -2.57 26.21
C PRO A 303 -32.62 -2.64 26.46
N GLY A 304 -33.38 -1.69 25.91
CA GLY A 304 -34.84 -1.69 25.99
C GLY A 304 -35.49 -2.84 25.20
N ASP A 305 -34.78 -3.37 24.21
CA ASP A 305 -35.20 -4.49 23.37
C ASP A 305 -34.58 -5.83 23.84
N GLY A 306 -33.92 -5.82 25.01
CA GLY A 306 -33.31 -6.99 25.63
C GLY A 306 -31.99 -7.40 25.00
N GLU A 307 -31.26 -6.45 24.42
CA GLU A 307 -29.91 -6.66 23.91
C GLU A 307 -28.87 -6.60 25.02
N TYR A 308 -27.74 -7.23 24.73
CA TYR A 308 -26.51 -7.14 25.49
C TYR A 308 -25.55 -6.19 24.74
N ASN A 309 -24.57 -5.63 25.44
CA ASN A 309 -23.65 -4.66 24.87
C ASN A 309 -22.38 -5.38 24.39
N PRO A 310 -22.15 -5.48 23.06
CA PRO A 310 -21.08 -6.30 22.49
C PRO A 310 -19.63 -5.89 22.77
N ARG A 311 -19.45 -4.93 23.67
CA ARG A 311 -18.17 -4.30 24.00
C ARG A 311 -17.85 -4.46 25.47
N VAL A 312 -18.69 -5.14 26.24
CA VAL A 312 -18.59 -5.28 27.68
C VAL A 312 -19.13 -6.65 28.09
N VAL A 313 -18.21 -7.51 28.54
CA VAL A 313 -18.46 -8.92 28.92
C VAL A 313 -19.54 -9.19 29.99
N ASP A 314 -20.10 -8.15 30.59
CA ASP A 314 -21.10 -8.18 31.67
C ASP A 314 -21.85 -6.85 31.56
N SER A 315 -22.93 -6.86 30.78
CA SER A 315 -23.65 -5.68 30.34
C SER A 315 -24.36 -4.95 31.47
N ASP A 316 -24.86 -5.69 32.46
CA ASP A 316 -25.61 -5.14 33.60
C ASP A 316 -24.76 -4.97 34.87
N GLY A 317 -23.55 -5.55 34.89
CA GLY A 317 -22.55 -5.42 35.93
C GLY A 317 -22.87 -6.23 37.18
N ASP A 318 -23.68 -7.28 37.09
CA ASP A 318 -24.08 -8.11 38.22
C ASP A 318 -23.04 -9.20 38.61
N GLY A 319 -22.02 -9.37 37.77
CA GLY A 319 -20.93 -10.34 37.95
C GLY A 319 -21.18 -11.69 37.27
N ILE A 320 -22.26 -11.84 36.52
CA ILE A 320 -22.50 -12.90 35.55
C ILE A 320 -22.18 -12.33 34.17
N LEU A 321 -21.45 -13.10 33.37
CA LEU A 321 -21.13 -12.69 32.01
C LEU A 321 -22.35 -12.91 31.09
N ASP A 322 -22.48 -12.13 30.03
CA ASP A 322 -23.68 -12.10 29.19
C ASP A 322 -23.94 -13.48 28.52
N GLU A 323 -22.88 -14.15 28.06
CA GLU A 323 -22.95 -15.52 27.53
C GLU A 323 -23.55 -16.53 28.53
N HIS A 324 -23.23 -16.41 29.81
CA HIS A 324 -23.73 -17.28 30.88
C HIS A 324 -25.20 -17.01 31.17
N GLU A 325 -25.64 -15.76 31.10
CA GLU A 325 -27.05 -15.40 31.24
C GLU A 325 -27.89 -16.01 30.11
N VAL A 326 -27.44 -15.83 28.88
CA VAL A 326 -28.07 -16.42 27.69
C VAL A 326 -28.09 -17.95 27.80
N TYR A 327 -26.96 -18.57 28.18
CA TYR A 327 -26.87 -20.03 28.34
C TYR A 327 -27.83 -20.58 29.40
N LEU A 328 -27.95 -19.90 30.55
CA LEU A 328 -28.90 -20.26 31.61
C LEU A 328 -30.35 -20.10 31.14
N CYS A 329 -30.66 -19.04 30.39
CA CYS A 329 -31.98 -18.83 29.80
C CYS A 329 -32.36 -19.97 28.84
N VAL A 330 -31.47 -20.36 27.93
CA VAL A 330 -31.70 -21.44 26.96
C VAL A 330 -31.92 -22.79 27.65
N ILE A 331 -31.11 -23.14 28.66
CA ILE A 331 -31.28 -24.40 29.42
C ILE A 331 -32.62 -24.46 30.15
N ASN A 332 -33.13 -23.31 30.60
CA ASN A 332 -34.42 -23.23 31.27
C ASN A 332 -35.62 -23.23 30.30
N GLY A 333 -35.36 -23.38 28.99
CA GLY A 333 -36.39 -23.47 27.95
C GLY A 333 -36.93 -22.11 27.49
N GLY A 334 -36.15 -21.04 27.63
CA GLY A 334 -36.44 -19.75 27.00
C GLY A 334 -36.24 -19.82 25.48
N ASP A 335 -37.17 -19.24 24.72
CA ASP A 335 -37.15 -19.22 23.25
C ASP A 335 -36.59 -17.89 22.67
N ASP A 336 -36.47 -16.85 23.50
CA ASP A 336 -36.03 -15.49 23.12
C ASP A 336 -35.15 -14.91 24.25
N CYS A 337 -34.02 -15.58 24.42
CA CYS A 337 -32.85 -15.08 25.12
C CYS A 337 -32.08 -14.20 24.13
#